data_AF-A0ABC8R665-F1
#
_entry.id   AF-A0ABC8R665-F1
#
_cell.length_a   1.000
_cell.length_b   1.000
_cell.length_c   1.000
_cell.angle_alpha   90.00
_cell.angle_beta   90.00
_cell.angle_gamma   90.00
#
_symmetry.space_group_name_H-M   'P 1'
#
loop_
_entity.id
_entity.type
_entity.pdbx_description
1 polymer ?
#
loop_
_entity_poly.entity_id
_entity_poly.type
_entity_poly.pdbx_seq_one_letter_code
_entity_poly.pdbx_strand_id
1 'polypeptide(L)'
;MIHMINTFLYYFYTITDLPCLFVPHPVHSSSQLKRLRFACCHNISSEGLIEAVKKLPLLEELHLYYTSITKEAIEAVGQSCPRLKSFKLNKAGCTRFHISGDKDALAIAENMPELRHLQLFGNKMTNDGLQAILDGCPQLESLDLRLCFNVNLAGSLGRRCSEQIKDLRHPDDSTEDYGFYAEISECESCDEYPSGFSDIDNLSDYDEYNDFSGGSIDFSDNEGIF
;
A
#
# COMPACT_ATOMS: atom_id res chain seq x y z
N MET A 1 28.85 16.66 -13.17
CA MET A 1 27.70 16.45 -12.25
C MET A 1 26.44 17.19 -12.74
N ILE A 2 26.09 17.05 -14.03
CA ILE A 2 24.85 17.59 -14.65
C ILE A 2 24.17 16.53 -15.56
N HIS A 3 24.80 15.38 -15.79
CA HIS A 3 24.29 14.34 -16.69
C HIS A 3 23.17 13.44 -16.13
N MET A 4 22.80 13.55 -14.86
CA MET A 4 21.79 12.68 -14.25
C MET A 4 20.39 13.31 -14.15
N ILE A 5 20.24 14.60 -14.49
CA ILE A 5 18.93 15.28 -14.51
C ILE A 5 18.18 15.01 -15.83
N ASN A 6 18.91 14.76 -16.93
CA ASN A 6 18.30 14.47 -18.24
C ASN A 6 17.68 13.07 -18.34
N THR A 7 18.07 12.11 -17.51
CA THR A 7 17.48 10.76 -17.53
C THR A 7 16.11 10.72 -16.85
N PHE A 8 15.83 11.61 -15.88
CA PHE A 8 14.56 11.61 -15.14
C PHE A 8 13.39 12.30 -15.86
N LEU A 9 13.67 13.12 -16.88
CA LEU A 9 12.62 13.69 -17.74
C LEU A 9 12.32 12.82 -18.97
N TYR A 10 13.09 11.75 -19.20
CA TYR A 10 12.87 10.81 -20.31
C TYR A 10 11.66 9.88 -20.10
N TYR A 11 11.04 9.89 -18.92
CA TYR A 11 9.80 9.16 -18.61
C TYR A 11 8.57 10.07 -18.45
N PHE A 12 8.61 11.30 -19.00
CA PHE A 12 7.43 12.19 -19.06
C PHE A 12 6.63 12.10 -20.36
N TYR A 13 6.79 11.01 -21.13
CA TYR A 13 5.92 10.69 -22.25
C TYR A 13 5.51 9.22 -22.19
N THR A 14 4.38 8.93 -21.55
CA THR A 14 3.45 7.87 -21.98
C THR A 14 2.06 8.18 -21.47
N ILE A 15 1.38 9.15 -22.10
CA ILE A 15 -0.04 8.99 -22.39
C ILE A 15 -0.23 9.44 -23.84
N THR A 16 -0.83 8.55 -24.64
CA THR A 16 -1.12 8.57 -26.09
C THR A 16 0.01 8.05 -27.01
N ASP A 17 -0.12 6.78 -27.37
CA ASP A 17 0.41 6.02 -28.53
C ASP A 17 1.56 6.56 -29.43
N LEU A 18 2.46 5.61 -29.77
CA LEU A 18 3.42 5.52 -30.89
C LEU A 18 4.86 6.09 -30.70
N PRO A 19 5.87 5.46 -31.35
CA PRO A 19 7.21 5.27 -30.81
C PRO A 19 8.16 6.44 -31.05
N CYS A 20 9.09 6.59 -30.10
CA CYS A 20 10.41 7.19 -30.20
C CYS A 20 10.74 7.96 -31.49
N LEU A 21 10.74 9.30 -31.43
CA LEU A 21 11.66 10.09 -32.25
C LEU A 21 12.33 11.19 -31.43
N PHE A 22 13.65 11.12 -31.44
CA PHE A 22 14.61 11.98 -30.77
C PHE A 22 14.64 13.37 -31.44
N VAL A 23 14.35 14.45 -30.69
CA VAL A 23 14.75 15.81 -31.10
C VAL A 23 15.14 16.62 -29.86
N PRO A 24 16.35 17.22 -29.78
CA PRO A 24 16.81 17.90 -28.58
C PRO A 24 16.29 19.34 -28.54
N HIS A 25 15.40 19.65 -27.60
CA HIS A 25 15.04 21.03 -27.26
C HIS A 25 15.20 21.32 -25.77
N PRO A 26 15.61 22.56 -25.41
CA PRO A 26 15.98 22.93 -24.05
C PRO A 26 14.75 22.98 -23.13
N VAL A 27 14.77 22.12 -22.10
CA VAL A 27 13.71 21.99 -21.08
C VAL A 27 13.64 23.27 -20.25
N HIS A 28 12.53 24.01 -20.38
CA HIS A 28 12.17 25.09 -19.47
C HIS A 28 11.51 24.52 -18.21
N SER A 29 11.90 25.04 -17.04
CA SER A 29 11.36 24.72 -15.72
C SER A 29 9.82 24.81 -15.69
N SER A 30 9.15 23.67 -15.56
CA SER A 30 7.68 23.58 -15.50
C SER A 30 7.14 24.01 -14.13
N SER A 31 7.03 25.32 -13.89
CA SER A 31 6.53 25.91 -12.64
C SER A 31 5.00 26.00 -12.53
N GLN A 32 4.25 25.57 -13.55
CA GLN A 32 2.78 25.73 -13.64
C GLN A 32 2.01 24.41 -13.53
N LEU A 33 2.72 23.29 -13.32
CA LEU A 33 2.07 21.98 -13.27
C LEU A 33 1.19 21.87 -12.02
N LYS A 34 -0.11 21.65 -12.24
CA LYS A 34 -1.10 21.47 -11.16
C LYS A 34 -1.43 20.02 -10.87
N ARG A 35 -1.19 19.12 -11.82
CA ARG A 35 -1.51 17.70 -11.69
C ARG A 35 -0.35 16.87 -12.16
N LEU A 36 0.04 15.89 -11.35
CA LEU A 36 1.09 14.94 -11.66
C LEU A 36 0.62 13.53 -11.31
N ARG A 37 0.82 12.60 -12.23
CA ARG A 37 0.44 11.19 -12.04
C ARG A 37 1.60 10.31 -12.48
N PHE A 38 1.99 9.38 -11.62
CA PHE A 38 2.99 8.36 -11.88
C PHE A 38 2.34 6.98 -11.73
N ALA A 39 2.33 6.18 -12.80
CA ALA A 39 1.78 4.83 -12.80
C ALA A 39 2.83 3.80 -13.19
N CYS A 40 2.77 2.61 -12.58
CA CYS A 40 3.69 1.48 -12.83
C CYS A 40 5.18 1.86 -12.73
N CYS A 41 5.47 2.72 -11.77
CA CYS A 41 6.78 3.35 -11.63
C CYS A 41 7.64 2.61 -10.59
N HIS A 42 8.03 1.36 -10.89
CA HIS A 42 8.98 0.60 -10.07
C HIS A 42 10.35 1.30 -9.95
N ASN A 43 10.65 2.24 -10.87
CA ASN A 43 11.92 2.98 -10.95
C ASN A 43 11.88 4.41 -10.37
N ILE A 44 10.75 4.90 -9.84
CA ILE A 44 10.78 6.19 -9.14
C ILE A 44 11.32 5.95 -7.73
N SER A 45 12.57 6.37 -7.52
CA SER A 45 13.14 6.40 -6.18
C SER A 45 12.54 7.53 -5.37
N SER A 46 12.52 7.36 -4.04
CA SER A 46 12.08 8.39 -3.10
C SER A 46 12.84 9.71 -3.30
N GLU A 47 14.15 9.64 -3.57
CA GLU A 47 15.00 10.79 -3.86
C GLU A 47 14.57 11.51 -5.14
N GLY A 48 14.25 10.76 -6.20
CA GLY A 48 13.75 11.31 -7.46
C GLY A 48 12.43 12.06 -7.27
N LEU A 49 11.50 11.50 -6.48
CA LEU A 49 10.25 12.16 -6.15
C LEU A 49 10.49 13.46 -5.35
N ILE A 50 11.35 13.41 -4.32
CA ILE A 50 11.70 14.57 -3.48
C ILE A 50 12.23 15.72 -4.35
N GLU A 51 13.16 15.43 -5.26
CA GLU A 51 13.73 16.45 -6.15
C GLU A 51 12.73 16.98 -7.19
N ALA A 52 11.77 16.16 -7.60
CA ALA A 52 10.70 16.57 -8.50
C ALA A 52 9.72 17.53 -7.80
N VAL A 53 9.20 17.18 -6.62
CA VAL A 53 8.15 17.98 -5.94
C VAL A 53 8.65 19.34 -5.48
N LYS A 54 9.94 19.48 -5.15
CA LYS A 54 10.58 20.78 -4.87
C LYS A 54 10.44 21.79 -6.01
N LYS A 55 10.25 21.33 -7.25
CA LYS A 55 10.11 22.17 -8.45
C LYS A 55 8.65 22.45 -8.81
N LEU A 56 7.69 21.91 -8.03
CA LEU A 56 6.25 21.92 -8.33
C LEU A 56 5.43 22.57 -7.20
N PRO A 57 5.69 23.84 -6.83
CA PRO A 57 5.01 24.49 -5.71
C PRO A 57 3.52 24.77 -5.96
N LEU A 58 3.08 24.68 -7.22
CA LEU A 58 1.68 24.88 -7.62
C LEU A 58 0.90 23.57 -7.79
N LEU A 59 1.48 22.44 -7.38
CA LEU A 59 0.84 21.13 -7.51
C LEU A 59 -0.42 21.06 -6.62
N GLU A 60 -1.54 20.71 -7.23
CA GLU A 60 -2.86 20.56 -6.60
C GLU A 60 -3.27 19.08 -6.53
N GLU A 61 -2.78 18.22 -7.44
CA GLU A 61 -3.05 16.78 -7.43
C GLU A 61 -1.78 15.95 -7.70
N LEU A 62 -1.53 14.95 -6.86
CA LEU A 62 -0.45 13.97 -7.03
C LEU A 62 -0.99 12.55 -6.89
N HIS A 63 -0.81 11.73 -7.93
CA HIS A 63 -1.18 10.32 -7.88
C HIS A 63 0.06 9.44 -8.09
N LEU A 64 0.25 8.47 -7.19
CA LEU A 64 1.34 7.51 -7.19
C LEU A 64 0.73 6.10 -7.16
N TYR A 65 0.94 5.33 -8.24
CA TYR A 65 0.42 3.97 -8.36
C TYR A 65 1.57 2.95 -8.42
N TYR A 66 1.50 1.93 -7.57
CA TYR A 66 2.48 0.84 -7.44
C TYR A 66 3.90 1.32 -7.11
N THR A 67 4.00 2.30 -6.21
CA THR A 67 5.29 2.86 -5.79
C THR A 67 5.62 2.48 -4.35
N SER A 68 6.88 2.12 -4.10
CA SER A 68 7.43 2.01 -2.75
C SER A 68 8.22 3.28 -2.42
N ILE A 69 7.54 4.28 -1.87
CA ILE A 69 8.15 5.54 -1.41
C ILE A 69 8.28 5.54 0.12
N THR A 70 9.29 6.24 0.63
CA THR A 70 9.54 6.33 2.06
C THR A 70 8.68 7.41 2.73
N LYS A 71 8.67 7.41 4.07
CA LYS A 71 8.00 8.44 4.88
C LYS A 71 8.50 9.84 4.50
N GLU A 72 9.81 9.98 4.36
CA GLU A 72 10.49 11.24 4.07
C GLU A 72 10.06 11.81 2.71
N ALA A 73 9.77 10.94 1.73
CA ALA A 73 9.25 11.38 0.44
C ALA A 73 7.81 11.93 0.55
N ILE A 74 6.97 11.32 1.37
CA ILE A 74 5.60 11.80 1.65
C ILE A 74 5.65 13.15 2.40
N GLU A 75 6.53 13.27 3.39
CA GLU A 75 6.76 14.54 4.10
C GLU A 75 7.20 15.64 3.12
N ALA A 76 8.16 15.34 2.24
CA ALA A 76 8.65 16.29 1.24
C ALA A 76 7.55 16.72 0.25
N VAL A 77 6.62 15.83 -0.12
CA VAL A 77 5.44 16.19 -0.93
C VAL A 77 4.62 17.26 -0.20
N GLY A 78 4.24 17.03 1.06
CA GLY A 78 3.42 17.96 1.82
C GLY A 78 4.12 19.31 2.06
N GLN A 79 5.42 19.27 2.34
CA GLN A 79 6.23 20.47 2.58
C GLN A 79 6.50 21.29 1.32
N SER A 80 6.63 20.63 0.15
CA SER A 80 6.98 21.30 -1.11
C SER A 80 5.74 21.75 -1.91
N CYS A 81 4.59 21.13 -1.68
CA CYS A 81 3.36 21.36 -2.43
C CYS A 81 2.23 21.89 -1.52
N PRO A 82 2.28 23.14 -1.04
CA PRO A 82 1.31 23.69 -0.09
C PRO A 82 -0.11 23.84 -0.65
N ARG A 83 -0.28 23.68 -1.97
CA ARG A 83 -1.58 23.74 -2.66
C ARG A 83 -2.19 22.37 -2.91
N LEU A 84 -1.55 21.29 -2.45
CA LEU A 84 -2.00 19.93 -2.71
C LEU A 84 -3.37 19.69 -2.07
N LYS A 85 -4.37 19.37 -2.91
CA LYS A 85 -5.75 19.09 -2.51
C LYS A 85 -6.13 17.63 -2.72
N SER A 86 -5.48 16.93 -3.65
CA SER A 86 -5.71 15.51 -3.93
C SER A 86 -4.41 14.73 -3.86
N PHE A 87 -4.36 13.71 -3.02
CA PHE A 87 -3.24 12.79 -2.95
C PHE A 87 -3.73 11.35 -3.06
N LYS A 88 -3.17 10.60 -4.01
CA LYS A 88 -3.43 9.17 -4.18
C LYS A 88 -2.13 8.42 -4.04
N LEU A 89 -2.06 7.51 -3.07
CA LEU A 89 -0.92 6.64 -2.85
C LEU A 89 -1.41 5.21 -2.81
N ASN A 90 -1.19 4.50 -3.92
CA ASN A 90 -1.66 3.15 -4.09
C ASN A 90 -0.45 2.22 -4.12
N LYS A 91 -0.42 1.30 -3.16
CA LYS A 91 0.65 0.30 -3.06
C LYS A 91 0.18 -0.99 -3.74
N ALA A 92 1.12 -1.81 -4.20
CA ALA A 92 0.80 -3.19 -4.54
C ALA A 92 0.19 -3.81 -3.27
N GLY A 93 -1.06 -4.25 -3.35
CA GLY A 93 -1.87 -4.57 -2.17
C GLY A 93 -1.16 -5.54 -1.25
N CYS A 94 -1.15 -5.28 0.06
CA CYS A 94 -0.61 -6.22 1.02
C CYS A 94 -1.71 -7.23 1.40
N THR A 95 -1.58 -8.49 0.98
CA THR A 95 -2.53 -9.56 1.34
C THR A 95 -2.34 -10.09 2.77
N ARG A 96 -1.28 -9.66 3.45
CA ARG A 96 -0.91 -10.20 4.76
C ARG A 96 -1.40 -9.28 5.87
N PHE A 97 -2.43 -9.73 6.59
CA PHE A 97 -2.97 -9.14 7.83
C PHE A 97 -1.93 -8.93 8.96
N HIS A 98 -0.68 -9.36 8.78
CA HIS A 98 0.36 -9.32 9.80
C HIS A 98 1.34 -8.15 9.65
N ILE A 99 1.29 -7.41 8.55
CA ILE A 99 2.16 -6.24 8.35
C ILE A 99 1.33 -4.99 8.60
N SER A 100 1.63 -4.27 9.69
CA SER A 100 0.99 -3.01 10.05
C SER A 100 1.99 -1.85 10.12
N GLY A 101 1.49 -0.62 10.05
CA GLY A 101 2.30 0.55 10.39
C GLY A 101 1.73 1.86 9.85
N ASP A 102 1.78 2.89 10.69
CA ASP A 102 1.11 4.18 10.46
C ASP A 102 2.01 5.27 9.86
N LYS A 103 3.23 4.91 9.43
CA LYS A 103 4.23 5.89 8.98
C LYS A 103 3.73 6.80 7.85
N ASP A 104 3.05 6.24 6.85
CA ASP A 104 2.51 7.02 5.73
C ASP A 104 1.38 7.93 6.20
N ALA A 105 0.47 7.39 7.02
CA ALA A 105 -0.68 8.11 7.56
C ALA A 105 -0.24 9.30 8.42
N LEU A 106 0.75 9.10 9.31
CA LEU A 106 1.34 10.14 10.13
C LEU A 106 2.01 11.22 9.26
N ALA A 107 2.80 10.83 8.26
CA ALA A 107 3.44 11.80 7.35
C ALA A 107 2.41 12.67 6.60
N ILE A 108 1.31 12.06 6.15
CA ILE A 108 0.21 12.78 5.49
C ILE A 108 -0.46 13.74 6.48
N ALA A 109 -0.85 13.24 7.65
CA ALA A 109 -1.53 14.02 8.69
C ALA A 109 -0.71 15.24 9.14
N GLU A 110 0.61 15.08 9.29
CA GLU A 110 1.51 16.13 9.76
C GLU A 110 1.85 17.18 8.69
N ASN A 111 1.81 16.82 7.40
CA ASN A 111 2.37 17.67 6.33
C ASN A 111 1.35 18.10 5.27
N MET A 112 0.13 17.57 5.27
CA MET A 112 -0.87 17.84 4.23
C MET A 112 -2.24 18.30 4.79
N PRO A 113 -2.28 19.37 5.61
CA PRO A 113 -3.52 19.78 6.31
C PRO A 113 -4.63 20.31 5.39
N GLU A 114 -4.27 20.66 4.17
CA GLU A 114 -5.14 21.28 3.17
C GLU A 114 -5.81 20.27 2.23
N LEU A 115 -5.57 18.96 2.44
CA LEU A 115 -6.14 17.88 1.63
C LEU A 115 -7.67 17.83 1.68
N ARG A 116 -8.26 17.50 0.53
CA ARG A 116 -9.69 17.29 0.34
C ARG A 116 -10.02 15.90 -0.18
N HIS A 117 -9.09 15.30 -0.91
CA HIS A 117 -9.25 13.95 -1.46
C HIS A 117 -8.02 13.13 -1.14
N LEU A 118 -8.21 12.02 -0.42
CA LEU A 118 -7.15 11.09 -0.08
C LEU A 118 -7.55 9.69 -0.51
N GLN A 119 -6.68 9.03 -1.28
CA GLN A 119 -6.82 7.61 -1.58
C GLN A 119 -5.58 6.89 -1.08
N LEU A 120 -5.79 5.94 -0.18
CA LEU A 120 -4.77 5.05 0.36
C LEU A 120 -5.20 3.62 0.03
N PHE A 121 -4.82 3.15 -1.15
CA PHE A 121 -5.22 1.83 -1.60
C PHE A 121 -4.18 0.79 -1.15
N GLY A 122 -4.62 -0.24 -0.43
CA GLY A 122 -3.74 -1.31 0.07
C GLY A 122 -2.73 -0.86 1.12
N ASN A 123 -3.00 0.22 1.85
CA ASN A 123 -2.12 0.70 2.91
C ASN A 123 -2.21 -0.18 4.16
N LYS A 124 -1.09 -0.31 4.87
CA LYS A 124 -0.98 -1.14 6.08
C LYS A 124 -1.32 -0.40 7.39
N MET A 125 -1.80 0.84 7.31
CA MET A 125 -2.15 1.63 8.49
C MET A 125 -3.23 0.98 9.34
N THR A 126 -3.18 1.26 10.63
CA THR A 126 -4.13 0.83 11.64
C THR A 126 -5.15 1.95 11.90
N ASN A 127 -6.04 1.72 12.87
CA ASN A 127 -6.96 2.73 13.37
C ASN A 127 -6.25 3.98 13.93
N ASP A 128 -5.02 3.85 14.45
CA ASP A 128 -4.25 4.99 14.96
C ASP A 128 -3.80 5.90 13.80
N GLY A 129 -3.37 5.31 12.68
CA GLY A 129 -3.05 6.05 11.46
C GLY A 129 -4.27 6.76 10.88
N LEU A 130 -5.43 6.09 10.83
CA LEU A 130 -6.67 6.71 10.38
C LEU A 130 -7.09 7.87 11.30
N GLN A 131 -7.01 7.68 12.61
CA GLN A 131 -7.28 8.72 13.60
C GLN A 131 -6.38 9.94 13.36
N ALA A 132 -5.07 9.73 13.13
CA ALA A 132 -4.14 10.80 12.81
C ALA A 132 -4.52 11.55 11.53
N ILE A 133 -4.93 10.84 10.46
CA ILE A 133 -5.41 11.47 9.21
C ILE A 133 -6.63 12.35 9.48
N LEU A 134 -7.61 11.86 10.23
CA LEU A 134 -8.83 12.62 10.54
C LEU A 134 -8.52 13.86 11.39
N ASP A 135 -7.50 13.80 12.25
CA ASP A 135 -7.04 14.93 13.08
C ASP A 135 -6.21 15.94 12.27
N GLY A 136 -5.31 15.47 11.41
CA GLY A 136 -4.37 16.29 10.64
C GLY A 136 -4.94 16.89 9.36
N CYS A 137 -5.97 16.27 8.77
CA CYS A 137 -6.61 16.71 7.53
C CYS A 137 -8.08 17.12 7.75
N PRO A 138 -8.35 18.27 8.41
CA PRO A 138 -9.71 18.67 8.80
C PRO A 138 -10.63 19.03 7.62
N GLN A 139 -10.06 19.32 6.44
CA GLN A 139 -10.83 19.64 5.23
C GLN A 139 -11.11 18.41 4.33
N LEU A 140 -10.79 17.20 4.80
CA LEU A 140 -10.91 15.99 3.99
C LEU A 140 -12.38 15.69 3.68
N GLU A 141 -12.71 15.60 2.39
CA GLU A 141 -14.09 15.38 1.90
C GLU A 141 -14.29 13.98 1.34
N SER A 142 -13.24 13.39 0.73
CA SER A 142 -13.25 12.04 0.17
C SER A 142 -12.06 11.25 0.71
N LEU A 143 -12.34 10.04 1.19
CA LEU A 143 -11.36 9.10 1.71
C LEU A 143 -11.63 7.70 1.17
N ASP A 144 -10.66 7.16 0.43
CA ASP A 144 -10.73 5.82 -0.11
C ASP A 144 -9.73 4.90 0.60
N LEU A 145 -10.26 3.94 1.34
CA LEU A 145 -9.52 3.01 2.21
C LEU A 145 -9.49 1.57 1.67
N ARG A 146 -9.90 1.34 0.43
CA ARG A 146 -9.99 -0.02 -0.11
C ARG A 146 -8.67 -0.78 0.05
N LEU A 147 -8.78 -2.05 0.44
CA LEU A 147 -7.68 -2.94 0.79
C LEU A 147 -6.82 -2.51 2.01
N CYS A 148 -7.24 -1.51 2.80
CA CYS A 148 -6.61 -1.20 4.09
C CYS A 148 -7.14 -2.11 5.21
N PHE A 149 -6.82 -3.39 5.14
CA PHE A 149 -7.44 -4.43 5.99
C PHE A 149 -7.10 -4.35 7.49
N ASN A 150 -6.12 -3.53 7.88
CA ASN A 150 -5.80 -3.25 9.29
C ASN A 150 -6.68 -2.15 9.92
N VAL A 151 -7.56 -1.53 9.13
CA VAL A 151 -8.52 -0.53 9.59
C VAL A 151 -9.84 -1.20 9.91
N ASN A 152 -10.34 -0.96 11.12
CA ASN A 152 -11.67 -1.39 11.55
C ASN A 152 -12.56 -0.16 11.79
N LEU A 153 -13.57 -0.02 10.94
CA LEU A 153 -14.55 1.07 10.98
C LEU A 153 -15.77 0.76 11.88
N ALA A 154 -15.69 -0.23 12.78
CA ALA A 154 -16.69 -0.41 13.81
C ALA A 154 -16.59 0.67 14.91
N GLY A 155 -17.71 0.97 15.56
CA GLY A 155 -17.73 1.83 16.74
C GLY A 155 -17.54 3.33 16.46
N SER A 156 -16.83 4.01 17.35
CA SER A 156 -16.69 5.47 17.34
C SER A 156 -15.90 6.00 16.16
N LEU A 157 -14.85 5.29 15.73
CA LEU A 157 -14.00 5.73 14.62
C LEU A 157 -14.77 5.73 13.29
N GLY A 158 -15.53 4.67 12.99
CA GLY A 158 -16.39 4.65 11.81
C GLY A 158 -17.51 5.67 11.84
N ARG A 159 -18.10 5.93 13.02
CA ARG A 159 -19.06 7.04 13.18
C ARG A 159 -18.42 8.37 12.84
N ARG A 160 -17.23 8.65 13.38
CA ARG A 160 -16.48 9.86 13.07
C ARG A 160 -16.17 9.98 11.57
N CYS A 161 -15.71 8.90 10.93
CA CYS A 161 -15.52 8.90 9.48
C CYS A 161 -16.80 9.27 8.74
N SER A 162 -17.95 8.71 9.13
CA SER A 162 -19.24 8.99 8.49
C SER A 162 -19.73 10.43 8.71
N GLU A 163 -19.35 11.06 9.82
CA GLU A 163 -19.70 12.45 10.13
C GLU A 163 -18.78 13.45 9.44
N GLN A 164 -17.48 13.14 9.32
CA GLN A 164 -16.45 14.04 8.79
C GLN A 164 -16.27 13.90 7.27
N ILE A 165 -16.37 12.68 6.73
CA ILE A 165 -16.06 12.35 5.34
C ILE A 165 -17.35 12.19 4.55
N LYS A 166 -17.50 12.94 3.45
CA LYS A 166 -18.70 12.90 2.58
C LYS A 166 -18.72 11.67 1.68
N ASP A 167 -17.55 11.29 1.19
CA ASP A 167 -17.35 10.18 0.26
C ASP A 167 -16.32 9.22 0.83
N LEU A 168 -16.79 8.18 1.52
CA LEU A 168 -15.96 7.17 2.17
C LEU A 168 -16.06 5.86 1.40
N ARG A 169 -14.92 5.31 0.95
CA ARG A 169 -14.83 3.93 0.47
C ARG A 169 -14.23 3.05 1.56
N HIS A 170 -14.94 1.98 1.92
CA HIS A 170 -14.55 1.06 2.99
C HIS A 170 -13.43 0.11 2.54
N PRO A 171 -12.66 -0.48 3.48
CA PRO A 171 -11.62 -1.46 3.16
C PRO A 171 -12.08 -2.61 2.25
N ASP A 172 -13.30 -3.10 2.44
CA ASP A 172 -13.86 -4.25 1.72
C ASP A 172 -14.72 -3.87 0.49
N ASP A 173 -14.79 -2.58 0.13
CA ASP A 173 -15.55 -2.14 -1.03
C ASP A 173 -14.95 -2.67 -2.34
N SER A 174 -15.82 -2.91 -3.33
CA SER A 174 -15.43 -3.37 -4.66
C SER A 174 -14.33 -2.49 -5.29
N THR A 175 -13.39 -3.16 -5.95
CA THR A 175 -12.28 -2.56 -6.68
C THR A 175 -12.49 -2.59 -8.20
N GLU A 176 -13.67 -2.96 -8.69
CA GLU A 176 -13.97 -3.08 -10.13
C GLU A 176 -13.82 -1.76 -10.91
N ASP A 177 -14.05 -0.62 -10.26
CA ASP A 177 -13.86 0.72 -10.85
C ASP A 177 -12.40 1.20 -10.77
N TYR A 178 -11.51 0.41 -10.19
CA TYR A 178 -10.10 0.72 -10.08
C TYR A 178 -9.40 0.40 -11.41
N GLY A 179 -9.22 1.43 -12.24
CA GLY A 179 -8.69 1.33 -13.62
C GLY A 179 -7.22 0.90 -13.76
N PHE A 180 -6.59 0.43 -12.69
CA PHE A 180 -5.27 -0.21 -12.73
C PHE A 180 -5.44 -1.62 -12.17
N TYR A 181 -5.08 -2.67 -12.91
CA TYR A 181 -5.08 -4.03 -12.37
C TYR A 181 -4.20 -4.05 -11.13
N ALA A 182 -4.79 -4.18 -9.94
CA ALA A 182 -4.04 -4.46 -8.74
C ALA A 182 -3.47 -5.86 -8.93
N GLU A 183 -2.28 -5.95 -9.52
CA GLU A 183 -1.45 -7.13 -9.35
C GLU A 183 -1.21 -7.21 -7.84
N ILE A 184 -2.00 -8.08 -7.21
CA ILE A 184 -1.81 -8.46 -5.83
C ILE A 184 -0.47 -9.19 -5.82
N SER A 185 0.61 -8.47 -5.49
CA SER A 185 1.90 -9.14 -5.36
C SER A 185 1.83 -10.02 -4.12
N GLU A 186 1.86 -11.33 -4.31
CA GLU A 186 2.40 -12.20 -3.28
C GLU A 186 3.81 -11.68 -2.99
N CYS A 187 4.04 -11.21 -1.77
CA CYS A 187 5.37 -10.75 -1.39
C CYS A 187 6.29 -11.98 -1.37
N GLU A 188 7.01 -12.18 -2.48
CA GLU A 188 8.01 -13.24 -2.73
C GLU A 188 9.33 -13.02 -1.96
N SER A 189 9.44 -11.96 -1.14
CA SER A 189 10.72 -11.63 -0.47
C SER A 189 10.79 -12.05 1.01
N CYS A 190 9.99 -13.00 1.45
CA CYS A 190 10.14 -13.61 2.77
C CYS A 190 9.87 -15.11 2.77
N ASP A 191 10.42 -15.80 1.78
CA ASP A 191 10.67 -17.24 1.89
C ASP A 191 11.98 -17.47 2.64
N GLU A 192 11.97 -17.21 3.95
CA GLU A 192 12.84 -17.96 4.86
C GLU A 192 11.91 -18.81 5.73
N TYR A 193 11.31 -19.83 5.08
CA TYR A 193 10.83 -20.99 5.83
C TYR A 193 12.01 -21.47 6.69
N PRO A 194 11.84 -21.62 8.02
CA PRO A 194 12.86 -22.26 8.83
C PRO A 194 13.08 -23.65 8.25
N SER A 195 14.25 -23.87 7.64
CA SER A 195 14.69 -25.18 7.19
C SER A 195 14.75 -26.09 8.41
N GLY A 196 13.71 -26.89 8.63
CA GLY A 196 13.62 -27.65 9.88
C GLY A 196 12.33 -28.40 10.16
N PHE A 197 11.55 -28.79 9.15
CA PHE A 197 10.69 -29.98 9.28
C PHE A 197 10.82 -30.78 7.98
N SER A 198 11.59 -31.86 8.08
CA SER A 198 11.82 -32.85 7.04
C SER A 198 10.51 -33.54 6.65
N ASP A 199 10.22 -33.49 5.35
CA ASP A 199 9.70 -34.56 4.50
C ASP A 199 8.63 -35.49 5.11
N ILE A 200 7.36 -35.19 4.83
CA ILE A 200 6.41 -36.23 4.44
C ILE A 200 6.07 -35.97 2.98
N ASP A 201 6.88 -36.57 2.11
CA ASP A 201 6.46 -36.87 0.74
C ASP A 201 6.10 -38.34 0.64
N ASN A 202 4.89 -38.54 0.13
CA ASN A 202 4.33 -39.75 -0.43
C ASN A 202 5.35 -40.60 -1.19
N LEU A 203 5.25 -41.93 -1.09
CA LEU A 203 4.95 -42.79 -2.25
C LEU A 203 4.66 -44.25 -1.85
N SER A 204 3.65 -44.76 -2.54
CA SER A 204 3.20 -46.14 -2.77
C SER A 204 4.26 -47.26 -2.71
N ASP A 205 3.91 -48.40 -2.12
CA ASP A 205 3.65 -49.65 -2.88
C ASP A 205 3.27 -50.83 -1.96
N TYR A 206 2.30 -51.62 -2.43
CA TYR A 206 2.13 -53.09 -2.33
C TYR A 206 2.89 -53.86 -1.23
N ASP A 207 2.18 -54.51 -0.29
CA ASP A 207 1.81 -55.94 -0.41
C ASP A 207 1.27 -56.57 0.90
N GLU A 208 0.41 -57.54 0.63
CA GLU A 208 -0.31 -58.55 1.39
C GLU A 208 0.46 -59.33 2.50
N TYR A 209 -0.35 -59.92 3.41
CA TYR A 209 -0.13 -61.10 4.26
C TYR A 209 0.26 -61.01 5.76
N ASN A 210 -0.71 -61.52 6.54
CA ASN A 210 -0.60 -62.34 7.76
C ASN A 210 -0.22 -61.67 9.09
N ASP A 211 -0.59 -62.16 10.26
CA ASP A 211 -1.64 -63.02 10.83
C ASP A 211 -1.16 -63.25 12.29
N PHE A 212 -2.07 -63.27 13.28
CA PHE A 212 -1.83 -63.68 14.69
C PHE A 212 -0.71 -62.95 15.48
N SER A 213 -0.84 -62.54 16.75
CA SER A 213 -1.57 -63.10 17.89
C SER A 213 -1.33 -62.19 19.11
N GLY A 214 -2.30 -62.16 20.02
CA GLY A 214 -2.02 -62.26 21.46
C GLY A 214 -1.76 -60.97 22.24
N GLY A 215 -2.63 -60.70 23.21
CA GLY A 215 -2.23 -59.99 24.43
C GLY A 215 -3.23 -58.97 24.94
N SER A 216 -4.28 -59.44 25.60
CA SER A 216 -5.13 -58.65 26.50
C SER A 216 -4.30 -57.89 27.53
N ILE A 217 -4.72 -56.68 27.91
CA ILE A 217 -4.76 -56.23 29.32
C ILE A 217 -5.89 -55.20 29.44
N ASP A 218 -6.85 -55.59 30.28
CA ASP A 218 -7.96 -54.84 30.83
C ASP A 218 -7.46 -54.08 32.08
N PHE A 219 -7.90 -52.85 32.28
CA PHE A 219 -7.91 -52.23 33.61
C PHE A 219 -9.18 -51.42 33.78
N SER A 220 -10.12 -52.06 34.45
CA SER A 220 -11.35 -51.52 35.00
C SER A 220 -11.08 -50.60 36.19
N ASP A 221 -11.93 -49.58 36.32
CA ASP A 221 -12.46 -48.91 37.51
C ASP A 221 -11.73 -49.06 38.86
N ASN A 222 -11.51 -47.92 39.51
CA ASN A 222 -11.83 -47.82 40.94
C ASN A 222 -12.29 -46.41 41.33
N GLU A 223 -13.59 -46.32 41.65
CA GLU A 223 -14.19 -45.29 42.49
C GLU A 223 -13.66 -45.37 43.94
N GLY A 224 -13.70 -44.27 44.69
CA GLY A 224 -13.48 -44.33 46.14
C GLY A 224 -13.25 -42.99 46.84
N ILE A 225 -14.35 -42.42 47.32
CA ILE A 225 -14.48 -41.22 48.16
C ILE A 225 -13.98 -41.49 49.60
N PHE A 226 -13.17 -40.57 50.17
CA PHE A 226 -13.40 -39.79 51.41
C PHE A 226 -12.14 -39.00 51.78
#